data_AF-A0A9D2JMY6-F1
#
_entry.id   AF-A0A9D2JMY6-F1
#
_cell.length_a   1.000
_cell.length_b   1.000
_cell.length_c   1.000
_cell.angle_alpha   90.00
_cell.angle_beta   90.00
_cell.angle_gamma   90.00
#
_symmetry.space_group_name_H-M   'P 1'
#
loop_
_entity.id
_entity.type
_entity.pdbx_description
1 polymer ?
#
loop_
_entity_poly.entity_id
_entity_poly.type
_entity_poly.pdbx_seq_one_letter_code
_entity_poly.pdbx_strand_id
1 'polypeptide(L)'
;MKSTTKIVTKLCRCGRIMENVPQQRVLCEVCRKEQEKQKLEAHRSPYVQDTARRASRPRAKSQPYKSIEQCVREAKALGISYGQFVARGLDRM
;
A
#
# COMPACT_ATOMS: atom_id res chain seq x y z
N MET A 1 10.12 21.01 24.10
CA MET A 1 11.23 21.73 23.44
C MET A 1 10.62 22.71 22.43
N LYS A 2 10.72 24.03 22.66
CA LYS A 2 10.13 25.03 21.74
C LYS A 2 11.08 25.20 20.55
N SER A 3 10.71 24.67 19.40
CA SER A 3 11.46 24.86 18.16
C SER A 3 11.40 26.34 17.78
N THR A 4 12.53 27.05 17.86
CA THR A 4 12.64 28.45 17.47
C THR A 4 12.65 28.53 15.94
N THR A 5 11.49 28.79 15.35
CA THR A 5 11.36 29.02 13.91
C THR A 5 12.09 30.31 13.52
N LYS A 6 13.26 30.16 12.90
CA LYS A 6 13.99 31.28 12.28
C LYS A 6 13.20 31.79 11.07
N ILE A 7 12.88 33.08 11.10
CA ILE A 7 12.19 33.79 10.01
C ILE A 7 13.26 34.37 9.08
N VAL A 8 13.15 34.11 7.78
CA VAL A 8 14.17 34.50 6.78
C VAL A 8 13.50 34.93 5.48
N THR A 9 14.09 35.89 4.77
CA THR A 9 13.70 36.24 3.40
C THR A 9 14.45 35.35 2.41
N LYS A 10 13.71 34.68 1.52
CA LYS A 10 14.28 33.70 0.57
C LYS A 10 13.59 33.77 -0.78
N LEU A 11 14.23 33.24 -1.82
CA LEU A 11 13.59 33.08 -3.12
C LEU A 11 12.88 31.72 -3.21
N CYS A 12 11.67 31.73 -3.76
CA CYS A 12 10.97 30.52 -4.17
C CYS A 12 11.65 29.93 -5.41
N ARG A 13 11.44 28.62 -5.65
CA ARG A 13 11.87 27.93 -6.88
C ARG A 13 11.34 28.56 -8.17
N CYS A 14 10.22 29.29 -8.12
CA CYS A 14 9.67 30.04 -9.25
C CYS A 14 10.21 31.47 -9.41
N GLY A 15 11.20 31.87 -8.59
CA GLY A 15 11.83 33.19 -8.66
C GLY A 15 11.13 34.29 -7.84
N ARG A 16 9.98 34.03 -7.21
CA ARG A 16 9.31 35.00 -6.32
C ARG A 16 10.02 35.14 -4.98
N ILE A 17 10.18 36.37 -4.52
CA ILE A 17 10.69 36.69 -3.17
C ILE A 17 9.62 36.29 -2.14
N MET A 18 10.06 35.56 -1.12
CA MET A 18 9.27 35.16 0.03
C MET A 18 9.83 35.87 1.26
N GLU A 19 9.07 36.82 1.79
CA GLU A 19 9.40 37.56 3.00
C GLU A 19 8.75 36.89 4.22
N ASN A 20 9.41 37.00 5.36
CA ASN A 20 8.89 36.51 6.65
C ASN A 20 8.46 35.03 6.65
N VAL A 21 9.20 34.17 5.96
CA VAL A 21 8.92 32.73 5.93
C VAL A 21 9.81 31.95 6.89
N PRO A 22 9.32 30.85 7.49
CA PRO A 22 10.16 29.98 8.30
C PRO A 22 11.25 29.35 7.43
N GLN A 23 12.44 29.18 7.98
CA GLN A 23 13.61 28.68 7.24
C GLN A 23 13.36 27.37 6.49
N GLN A 24 12.48 26.50 7.00
CA GLN A 24 12.11 25.21 6.42
C GLN A 24 11.22 25.32 5.17
N ARG A 25 10.61 26.49 4.94
CA ARG A 25 9.70 26.70 3.81
C ARG A 25 10.48 26.96 2.53
N VAL A 26 10.21 26.13 1.51
CA VAL A 26 10.92 26.12 0.22
C VAL A 26 10.11 26.75 -0.91
N LEU A 27 8.77 26.70 -0.82
CA LEU A 27 7.86 27.15 -1.87
C LEU A 27 6.94 28.29 -1.40
N CYS A 28 6.65 29.21 -2.32
CA CYS A 28 5.65 30.25 -2.13
C CYS A 28 4.25 29.62 -2.07
N GLU A 29 3.26 30.36 -1.54
CA GLU A 29 1.89 29.88 -1.43
C GLU A 29 1.31 29.39 -2.77
N VAL A 30 1.67 30.05 -3.88
CA VAL A 30 1.16 29.70 -5.20
C VAL A 30 1.70 28.35 -5.67
N CYS A 31 3.03 28.17 -5.66
CA CYS A 31 3.64 26.91 -6.07
C CYS A 31 3.27 25.75 -5.13
N ARG A 32 3.01 26.03 -3.84
CA ARG A 32 2.52 25.02 -2.90
C ARG A 32 1.11 24.56 -3.29
N LYS A 33 0.20 25.49 -3.57
CA LYS A 33 -1.17 25.17 -4.02
C LYS A 33 -1.19 24.42 -5.35
N GLU A 34 -0.31 24.77 -6.28
CA GLU A 34 -0.17 24.05 -7.55
C GLU A 34 0.31 22.62 -7.35
N GLN A 35 1.33 22.38 -6.50
CA GLN A 35 1.76 21.03 -6.16
C GLN A 35 0.66 20.22 -5.47
N GLU A 36 -0.09 20.84 -4.55
CA GLU A 36 -1.22 20.18 -3.89
C GLU A 36 -2.31 19.79 -4.91
N LYS A 37 -2.63 20.68 -5.86
CA LYS A 37 -3.56 20.38 -6.96
C LYS A 37 -3.06 19.23 -7.85
N GLN A 38 -1.79 19.26 -8.26
CA GLN A 38 -1.20 18.19 -9.08
C GLN A 38 -1.23 16.84 -8.37
N LYS A 39 -0.94 16.81 -7.06
CA LYS A 39 -1.04 15.58 -6.24
C LYS A 39 -2.47 15.07 -6.16
N LEU A 40 -3.44 15.97 -5.98
CA LEU A 40 -4.86 15.64 -5.92
C LEU A 40 -5.36 15.08 -7.27
N GLU A 41 -4.92 15.69 -8.37
CA GLU A 41 -5.25 15.29 -9.73
C GLU A 41 -4.63 13.94 -10.11
N ALA A 42 -3.38 13.70 -9.71
CA ALA A 42 -2.75 12.38 -9.83
C ALA A 42 -3.55 11.29 -9.10
N HIS A 43 -4.08 11.60 -7.91
CA HIS A 43 -4.97 10.71 -7.16
C HIS A 43 -6.36 10.52 -7.79
N ARG A 44 -6.82 11.46 -8.63
CA ARG A 44 -8.06 11.32 -9.41
C ARG A 44 -7.90 10.44 -10.65
N SER A 45 -6.67 10.08 -11.04
CA SER A 45 -6.48 9.23 -12.21
C SER A 45 -7.17 7.87 -12.02
N PRO A 46 -7.84 7.33 -13.06
CA PRO A 46 -8.50 6.02 -13.01
C PRO A 46 -7.55 4.88 -12.59
N TYR A 47 -6.26 5.03 -12.90
CA TYR A 47 -5.21 4.08 -12.54
C TYR A 47 -4.98 4.00 -11.02
N VAL A 48 -5.00 5.13 -10.32
CA VAL A 48 -4.87 5.16 -8.85
C VAL A 48 -6.12 4.58 -8.17
N GLN A 49 -7.30 4.80 -8.75
CA GLN A 49 -8.54 4.19 -8.26
C GLN A 49 -8.58 2.68 -8.49
N ASP A 50 -8.06 2.19 -9.62
CA ASP A 50 -8.01 0.74 -9.91
C ASP A 50 -6.98 0.03 -9.02
N THR A 51 -5.82 0.63 -8.77
CA THR A 51 -4.83 0.08 -7.82
C THR A 51 -5.37 0.03 -6.39
N ALA A 52 -6.06 1.08 -5.92
CA ALA A 52 -6.72 1.08 -4.62
C ALA A 52 -7.81 -0.02 -4.53
N ARG A 53 -8.60 -0.21 -5.59
CA ARG A 53 -9.62 -1.26 -5.67
C ARG A 53 -9.03 -2.67 -5.66
N ARG A 54 -7.89 -2.88 -6.33
CA ARG A 54 -7.16 -4.16 -6.30
C ARG A 54 -6.56 -4.42 -4.93
N ALA A 55 -6.02 -3.39 -4.28
CA ALA A 55 -5.44 -3.50 -2.94
C ALA A 55 -6.48 -3.78 -1.86
N SER A 56 -7.69 -3.22 -1.99
CA SER A 56 -8.80 -3.46 -1.06
C SER A 56 -9.53 -4.77 -1.31
N ARG A 57 -9.23 -5.47 -2.42
CA ARG A 57 -9.87 -6.74 -2.74
C ARG A 57 -9.48 -7.77 -1.67
N PRO A 58 -10.45 -8.38 -0.96
CA PRO A 58 -10.14 -9.37 0.05
C PRO A 58 -9.35 -10.51 -0.60
N ARG A 59 -8.11 -10.72 -0.13
CA ARG A 59 -7.34 -11.88 -0.54
C ARG A 59 -8.12 -13.11 -0.09
N ALA A 60 -8.33 -14.06 -0.99
CA ALA A 60 -8.90 -15.34 -0.62
C ALA A 60 -8.02 -15.89 0.52
N LYS A 61 -8.61 -15.99 1.71
CA LYS A 61 -7.93 -16.62 2.84
C LYS A 61 -7.60 -18.02 2.36
N SER A 62 -6.31 -18.35 2.24
CA SER A 62 -5.90 -19.73 1.98
C SER A 62 -6.56 -20.56 3.06
N GLN A 63 -7.45 -21.48 2.68
CA GLN A 63 -7.97 -22.43 3.64
C GLN A 63 -6.77 -23.13 4.28
N PRO A 64 -6.76 -23.34 5.61
CA PRO A 64 -5.69 -24.09 6.24
C PRO A 64 -5.69 -25.49 5.62
N TYR A 65 -4.63 -25.82 4.91
CA TYR A 65 -4.40 -27.19 4.44
C TYR A 65 -3.57 -27.92 5.48
N LYS A 66 -3.87 -29.20 5.68
CA LYS A 66 -3.03 -30.10 6.47
C LYS A 66 -1.64 -30.21 5.84
N SER A 67 -0.64 -30.58 6.63
CA SER A 67 0.70 -30.81 6.08
C SER A 67 0.69 -31.99 5.10
N ILE A 68 1.58 -31.95 4.09
CA ILE A 68 1.68 -33.03 3.09
C ILE A 68 1.94 -34.38 3.77
N GLU A 69 2.81 -34.40 4.78
CA GLU A 69 3.12 -35.62 5.56
C GLU A 69 1.91 -36.19 6.30
N GLN A 70 1.03 -35.33 6.81
CA GLN A 70 -0.21 -35.75 7.44
C GLN A 70 -1.18 -36.31 6.40
N CYS A 71 -1.36 -35.62 5.27
CA CYS A 71 -2.21 -36.09 4.18
C CYS A 71 -1.74 -37.45 3.62
N VAL A 72 -0.42 -37.65 3.47
CA VAL A 72 0.13 -38.93 2.97
C VAL A 72 -0.09 -40.06 3.97
N ARG A 73 0.06 -39.80 5.28
CA ARG A 73 -0.24 -40.79 6.32
C ARG A 73 -1.73 -41.15 6.35
N GLU A 74 -2.61 -40.16 6.30
CA GLU A 74 -4.06 -40.36 6.28
C GLU A 74 -4.51 -41.08 5.00
N ALA A 75 -4.00 -40.70 3.84
CA ALA A 75 -4.29 -41.38 2.57
C ALA A 75 -3.86 -42.85 2.61
N LYS A 76 -2.66 -43.13 3.15
CA LYS A 76 -2.16 -44.51 3.33
C LYS A 76 -3.01 -45.31 4.31
N ALA A 77 -3.45 -44.71 5.42
CA ALA A 77 -4.34 -45.35 6.38
C ALA A 77 -5.72 -45.69 5.78
N LEU A 78 -6.20 -44.85 4.87
CA LEU A 78 -7.44 -45.05 4.11
C LEU A 78 -7.27 -45.99 2.91
N GLY A 79 -6.06 -46.43 2.60
CA GLY A 79 -5.77 -47.28 1.44
C GLY A 79 -6.00 -46.59 0.09
N ILE A 80 -5.94 -45.25 0.04
CA ILE A 80 -6.17 -44.46 -1.18
C ILE A 80 -4.93 -43.72 -1.62
N SER A 81 -4.89 -43.35 -2.90
CA SER A 81 -3.80 -42.51 -3.41
C SER A 81 -3.92 -41.07 -2.90
N TYR A 82 -2.80 -40.36 -2.81
CA TYR A 82 -2.78 -38.94 -2.43
C TYR A 82 -3.66 -38.09 -3.37
N GLY A 83 -3.68 -38.39 -4.67
CA GLY A 83 -4.56 -37.71 -5.63
C GLY A 83 -6.06 -37.90 -5.32
N GLN A 84 -6.47 -39.12 -4.92
CA GLN A 84 -7.85 -39.38 -4.49
C GLN A 84 -8.18 -38.72 -3.15
N PHE A 85 -7.20 -38.60 -2.26
CA PHE A 85 -7.33 -37.92 -0.97
C PHE A 85 -7.62 -36.41 -1.16
N VAL A 86 -6.85 -35.74 -2.02
CA VAL A 86 -7.03 -34.32 -2.38
C VAL A 86 -8.31 -34.10 -3.19
N ALA A 87 -8.65 -34.99 -4.13
CA ALA A 87 -9.88 -34.89 -4.92
C ALA A 87 -11.15 -34.94 -4.05
N ARG A 88 -11.07 -35.60 -2.88
CA ARG A 88 -12.15 -35.65 -1.88
C ARG A 88 -12.14 -34.48 -0.90
N GLY A 89 -11.15 -33.57 -0.99
CA GLY A 89 -11.03 -32.40 -0.13
C GLY A 89 -10.59 -32.72 1.31
N LEU A 90 -10.03 -33.91 1.56
CA LEU A 90 -9.59 -34.34 2.90
C LEU A 90 -8.30 -33.65 3.36
N ASP A 91 -7.62 -32.97 2.44
CA ASP A 91 -6.45 -32.13 2.65
C ASP A 91 -6.78 -30.77 3.27
N ARG A 92 -8.05 -30.35 3.15
CA ARG A 92 -8.57 -29.12 3.77
C ARG A 92 -8.85 -29.41 5.24
N MET A 93 -8.43 -28.49 6.11
CA MET A 93 -8.67 -28.53 7.55
C MET A 93 -10.01 -27.86 7.89
#